data_AF-G3PMP9-F1
#
_entry.id   AF-G3PMP9-F1
#
_cell.length_a   1.000
_cell.length_b   1.000
_cell.length_c   1.000
_cell.angle_alpha   90.00
_cell.angle_beta   90.00
_cell.angle_gamma   90.00
#
_symmetry.space_group_name_H-M   'P 1'
#
loop_
_entity.id
_entity.type
_entity.pdbx_description
1 polymer ?
#
loop_
_entity_poly.entity_id
_entity_poly.type
_entity_poly.pdbx_seq_one_letter_code
_entity_poly.pdbx_strand_id
1 'polypeptide(L)' 'LARAQRRRRLAANARERRRMLGLNVAFDQLRSVIPNLESDKKLSKSETLQMAQIYIATLSELLH' A
#
# COMPACT_ATOMS: atom_id res chain seq x y z
N LEU A 1 36.65 -7.28 8.23
CA LEU A 1 35.63 -7.86 7.33
C LEU A 1 34.20 -7.75 7.88
N ALA A 2 33.90 -8.24 9.09
CA ALA A 2 32.56 -8.20 9.70
C ALA A 2 31.91 -6.79 9.80
N ARG A 3 32.70 -5.74 10.11
CA ARG A 3 32.21 -4.33 10.14
C ARG A 3 31.71 -3.86 8.77
N ALA A 4 32.39 -4.23 7.68
CA ALA A 4 31.97 -3.85 6.33
C ALA A 4 30.67 -4.58 5.92
N GLN A 5 30.55 -5.87 6.27
CA GLN A 5 29.32 -6.65 6.05
C GLN A 5 28.14 -6.06 6.85
N ARG A 6 28.35 -5.67 8.12
CA ARG A 6 27.33 -4.98 8.92
C ARG A 6 26.88 -3.68 8.27
N ARG A 7 27.81 -2.85 7.78
CA ARG A 7 27.48 -1.60 7.07
C ARG A 7 26.66 -1.85 5.81
N ARG A 8 27.02 -2.85 4.99
CA ARG A 8 26.26 -3.23 3.78
C ARG A 8 24.83 -3.67 4.13
N ARG A 9 24.65 -4.49 5.17
CA ARG A 9 23.33 -4.92 5.65
C ARG A 9 22.48 -3.73 6.14
N LEU A 10 23.07 -2.81 6.90
CA LEU A 10 22.38 -1.60 7.36
C LEU A 10 21.91 -0.73 6.18
N ALA A 11 22.76 -0.54 5.18
CA ALA A 11 22.41 0.21 3.98
C ALA A 11 21.29 -0.48 3.18
N ALA A 12 21.33 -1.81 3.05
CA ALA A 12 20.26 -2.58 2.40
C ALA A 12 18.92 -2.44 3.14
N ASN A 13 18.91 -2.58 4.47
CA ASN A 13 17.70 -2.41 5.27
C ASN A 13 17.13 -0.99 5.16
N ALA A 14 17.99 0.04 5.10
CA ALA A 14 17.55 1.42 4.91
C ALA A 14 16.87 1.63 3.54
N ARG A 15 17.42 1.02 2.47
CA ARG A 15 16.80 1.07 1.14
C ARG A 15 15.45 0.38 1.11
N GLU A 16 15.35 -0.81 1.71
CA GLU A 16 14.08 -1.54 1.73
C GLU A 16 13.00 -0.82 2.55
N ARG A 17 13.36 -0.19 3.67
CA ARG A 17 12.44 0.68 4.41
C ARG A 17 11.92 1.83 3.54
N ARG A 18 12.79 2.48 2.77
CA ARG A 18 12.39 3.57 1.86
C ARG A 18 11.46 3.05 0.76
N ARG A 19 11.74 1.89 0.18
CA ARG A 19 10.88 1.24 -0.81
C ARG A 19 9.49 0.94 -0.24
N MET A 20 9.45 0.36 0.96
CA MET A 20 8.20 0.04 1.65
C MET A 20 7.40 1.28 2.09
N LEU A 21 8.08 2.38 2.44
CA LEU A 21 7.41 3.66 2.69
C LEU A 21 6.68 4.15 1.44
N GLY A 22 7.34 4.11 0.27
CA GLY A 22 6.71 4.47 -1.01
C GLY A 22 5.48 3.61 -1.32
N LEU A 23 5.58 2.29 -1.09
CA LEU A 23 4.45 1.38 -1.24
C LEU A 23 3.29 1.74 -0.30
N ASN A 24 3.58 2.07 0.95
CA ASN A 24 2.54 2.43 1.92
C ASN A 24 1.83 3.74 1.54
N VAL A 25 2.57 4.73 1.02
CA VAL A 25 1.99 5.98 0.48
C VAL A 25 1.04 5.68 -0.68
N ALA A 26 1.42 4.82 -1.63
CA ALA A 26 0.54 4.43 -2.73
C ALA A 26 -0.72 3.70 -2.23
N PHE A 27 -0.60 2.84 -1.22
CA PHE A 27 -1.75 2.21 -0.58
C PHE A 27 -2.68 3.23 0.10
N ASP A 28 -2.13 4.28 0.71
CA ASP A 28 -2.92 5.32 1.36
C ASP A 28 -3.66 6.19 0.33
N GLN A 29 -3.02 6.49 -0.81
CA GLN A 29 -3.68 7.14 -1.96
C GLN A 29 -4.80 6.28 -2.56
N LEU A 30 -4.59 4.96 -2.64
CA LEU A 30 -5.64 4.05 -3.10
C LEU A 30 -6.82 4.02 -2.12
N ARG A 31 -6.55 4.00 -0.80
CA ARG A 31 -7.62 4.06 0.21
C ARG A 31 -8.42 5.35 0.17
N SER A 32 -7.81 6.49 -0.16
CA SER A 32 -8.52 7.78 -0.16
C SER A 32 -9.58 7.89 -1.27
N VAL A 33 -9.54 7.03 -2.27
CA VAL A 33 -10.51 7.00 -3.38
C VAL A 33 -11.48 5.82 -3.30
N ILE A 34 -11.27 4.88 -2.37
CA ILE A 34 -12.15 3.74 -2.15
C ILE A 34 -13.27 4.16 -1.18
N PRO A 35 -14.55 3.88 -1.49
CA PRO A 35 -15.64 4.12 -0.56
C PRO A 35 -15.44 3.29 0.71
N ASN A 36 -15.37 3.95 1.86
CA ASN A 36 -15.25 3.31 3.16
C ASN A 36 -16.52 3.52 3.99
N LEU A 37 -17.30 2.45 4.15
CA LEU A 37 -18.57 2.45 4.91
C LEU A 37 -18.34 2.53 6.43
N GLU A 38 -17.18 2.07 6.91
CA GLU A 38 -16.77 2.21 8.31
C GLU A 38 -15.81 3.39 8.42
N SER A 39 -16.36 4.59 8.58
CA SER A 39 -15.71 5.90 8.38
C SER A 39 -14.36 6.12 9.06
N ASP A 40 -13.96 5.29 10.04
CA ASP A 40 -12.68 5.40 10.74
C ASP A 40 -11.76 4.16 10.62
N LYS A 41 -12.21 3.04 10.03
CA LYS A 41 -11.37 1.84 9.95
C LYS A 41 -10.47 1.87 8.72
N LYS A 42 -9.15 1.93 8.93
CA LYS A 42 -8.17 1.75 7.85
C LYS A 42 -8.16 0.31 7.35
N LEU A 43 -8.57 0.09 6.10
CA LEU A 43 -8.51 -1.21 5.44
C LEU A 43 -7.09 -1.78 5.43
N SER A 44 -6.94 -3.09 5.65
CA SER A 44 -5.68 -3.79 5.42
C SER A 44 -5.27 -3.74 3.94
N LYS A 45 -4.03 -4.13 3.60
CA LYS A 45 -3.56 -4.14 2.20
C LYS A 45 -4.41 -5.05 1.31
N SER A 46 -4.78 -6.23 1.81
CA SER A 46 -5.62 -7.17 1.05
C SER A 46 -7.02 -6.60 0.82
N GLU A 47 -7.66 -6.13 1.90
CA GLU A 47 -9.00 -5.52 1.81
C GLU A 47 -8.99 -4.30 0.88
N THR A 48 -7.94 -3.47 0.92
CA THR A 48 -7.80 -2.31 0.01
C THR A 48 -7.81 -2.76 -1.45
N LEU A 49 -7.08 -3.82 -1.81
CA LEU A 49 -7.04 -4.32 -3.18
C LEU A 49 -8.37 -4.94 -3.61
N GLN A 50 -9.02 -5.71 -2.72
CA GLN A 50 -10.33 -6.30 -2.99
C GLN A 50 -11.39 -5.22 -3.21
N MET A 51 -11.43 -4.21 -2.33
CA MET A 51 -12.36 -3.09 -2.47
C MET A 51 -12.09 -2.25 -3.72
N ALA A 52 -10.83 -2.06 -4.11
CA ALA A 52 -10.49 -1.38 -5.36
C ALA A 52 -11.09 -2.10 -6.58
N GLN A 53 -10.95 -3.43 -6.64
CA GLN A 53 -11.49 -4.23 -7.75
C GLN A 53 -13.01 -4.17 -7.81
N ILE A 54 -13.68 -4.32 -6.66
CA ILE A 54 -15.13 -4.18 -6.55
C ILE A 54 -15.56 -2.80 -7.02
N TYR A 55 -14.90 -1.74 -6.54
CA TYR A 55 -15.28 -0.38 -6.88
C TYR A 55 -15.15 -0.08 -8.37
N ILE A 56 -14.03 -0.50 -9.00
CA ILE A 56 -13.85 -0.38 -10.45
C ILE A 56 -14.96 -1.10 -11.21
N ALA A 57 -15.31 -2.33 -10.82
CA ALA A 57 -16.38 -3.11 -11.45
C ALA A 57 -17.73 -2.40 -11.31
N THR A 58 -18.09 -1.93 -10.11
CA THR A 58 -19.36 -1.24 -9.86
C THR A 58 -19.49 0.07 -10.65
N LEU A 59 -18.41 0.85 -10.76
CA LEU A 59 -18.42 2.07 -11.56
C LEU A 59 -18.53 1.75 -13.05
N SER A 60 -17.90 0.68 -13.50
CA SER A 60 -17.98 0.23 -14.90
C SER A 60 -19.38 -0.23 -15.26
N GLU A 61 -20.09 -0.93 -14.36
CA GLU A 61 -21.48 -1.34 -14.56
C GLU A 61 -22.43 -0.14 -14.62
N LEU A 62 -22.22 0.90 -13.79
CA LEU A 62 -23.08 2.08 -13.75
C LEU A 62 -22.98 2.95 -15.02
N LEU A 63 -21.87 2.86 -15.75
CA LEU A 63 -21.62 3.62 -16.98
C LEU A 63 -22.14 2.92 -18.25
N HIS A 64 -22.72 1.72 -18.12
CA HIS A 64 -23.38 0.99 -19.21
C HIS A 64 -24.91 1.09 -19.05
#